data_AF-A0A9X5F5J6-F1
#
_entry.id   AF-A0A9X5F5J6-F1
#
_cell.length_a   1.000
_cell.length_b   1.000
_cell.length_c   1.000
_cell.angle_alpha   90.00
_cell.angle_beta   90.00
_cell.angle_gamma   90.00
#
_symmetry.space_group_name_H-M   'P 1'
#
loop_
_entity.id
_entity.type
_entity.pdbx_description
1 polymer ?
#
loop_
_entity_poly.entity_id
_entity_poly.type
_entity_poly.pdbx_seq_one_letter_code
_entity_poly.pdbx_strand_id
1 'polypeptide(L)'
;MSAGTLTLTNNSAAVTGSSTAFTTELVAGDFIVVTVGGIPYTLATKTVNSNTSLTLVSSYTGPTQAVAAWYAVPRVAMNLVTAALVAQSAEALRGLNYDKQNWQSIFSGTGNVTVTLPDGSSFTGPAWNSFTTALNGKADKVSGAVPVNQGGTGATAAADARTNLGLGNVATLNAGESRENVVTVGSSGIGGNSIGTGSENINTFAGKTCFWTGQGSGPITGVVFGFTVTHSTQSSAYNTQVAFRGGRSYLRALEGGTYTGWYENYSTANTTKASDGTLKAASPVARIVKSQEESQRTDVADDGFSWYGCGTANAEAEGVTISRLDIGVYVLTGSAGLASEGWQLLPPMDPGGMGELGVVEAEQTDNGELTIRLFKRKYILSDEGEIVKTKGLPMDVPANSWIDVRLDMPESSIWNQRQKEASEADLQESAP
;
A
#
# COMPACT_ATOMS: atom_id res chain seq x y z
N MET A 1 -57.28 -78.65 -19.76
CA MET A 1 -57.95 -79.76 -19.05
C MET A 1 -57.60 -81.02 -19.82
N SER A 2 -57.16 -82.05 -19.12
CA SER A 2 -56.88 -83.36 -19.73
C SER A 2 -58.16 -84.01 -20.23
N ALA A 3 -58.06 -84.93 -21.19
CA ALA A 3 -59.22 -85.59 -21.76
C ALA A 3 -59.85 -86.57 -20.77
N GLY A 4 -61.18 -86.74 -20.85
CA GLY A 4 -61.93 -87.64 -19.98
C GLY A 4 -62.13 -87.10 -18.56
N THR A 5 -62.64 -87.95 -17.68
CA THR A 5 -62.97 -87.58 -16.29
C THR A 5 -62.53 -88.65 -15.30
N LEU A 6 -62.34 -88.27 -14.04
CA LEU A 6 -61.87 -89.15 -12.98
C LEU A 6 -62.98 -89.48 -11.98
N THR A 7 -63.01 -90.72 -11.54
CA THR A 7 -63.71 -91.14 -10.34
C THR A 7 -62.69 -91.29 -9.23
N LEU A 8 -62.85 -90.47 -8.19
CA LEU A 8 -62.03 -90.46 -6.99
C LEU A 8 -62.87 -90.94 -5.82
N THR A 9 -62.36 -91.93 -5.10
CA THR A 9 -63.04 -92.49 -3.93
C THR A 9 -62.31 -92.08 -2.66
N ASN A 10 -63.07 -91.58 -1.69
CA ASN A 10 -62.50 -91.19 -0.40
C ASN A 10 -61.74 -92.36 0.22
N ASN A 11 -60.55 -92.05 0.76
CA ASN A 11 -59.61 -92.97 1.38
C ASN A 11 -59.12 -94.10 0.46
N SER A 12 -59.08 -93.86 -0.85
CA SER A 12 -58.56 -94.80 -1.85
C SER A 12 -57.39 -94.21 -2.61
N ALA A 13 -56.35 -95.01 -2.85
CA ALA A 13 -55.27 -94.67 -3.77
C ALA A 13 -55.60 -95.04 -5.22
N ALA A 14 -56.68 -95.79 -5.47
CA ALA A 14 -57.08 -96.17 -6.81
C ALA A 14 -57.90 -95.04 -7.46
N VAL A 15 -57.52 -94.66 -8.68
CA VAL A 15 -58.24 -93.70 -9.51
C VAL A 15 -58.71 -94.39 -10.77
N THR A 16 -60.00 -94.25 -11.05
CA THR A 16 -60.61 -94.80 -12.27
C THR A 16 -60.92 -93.65 -13.21
N GLY A 17 -60.42 -93.73 -14.43
CA GLY A 17 -60.69 -92.75 -15.47
C GLY A 17 -61.77 -93.24 -16.44
N SER A 18 -62.59 -92.32 -16.93
CA SER A 18 -63.54 -92.55 -18.02
C SER A 18 -63.14 -91.72 -19.23
N SER A 19 -62.97 -92.37 -20.39
CA SER A 19 -62.44 -91.77 -21.63
C SER A 19 -61.10 -91.04 -21.45
N THR A 20 -60.24 -91.59 -20.58
CA THR A 20 -58.90 -91.06 -20.28
C THR A 20 -57.84 -91.83 -21.07
N ALA A 21 -56.68 -91.21 -21.26
CA ALA A 21 -55.51 -91.81 -21.91
C ALA A 21 -54.27 -91.70 -21.01
N PHE A 22 -54.34 -92.27 -19.79
CA PHE A 22 -53.28 -92.09 -18.80
C PHE A 22 -51.90 -92.53 -19.28
N THR A 23 -51.78 -93.59 -20.11
CA THR A 23 -50.46 -94.08 -20.52
C THR A 23 -49.71 -93.13 -21.46
N THR A 24 -50.42 -92.17 -22.09
CA THR A 24 -49.83 -91.15 -22.96
C THR A 24 -49.70 -89.80 -22.29
N GLU A 25 -50.57 -89.48 -21.33
CA GLU A 25 -50.62 -88.16 -20.68
C GLU A 25 -49.82 -88.10 -19.37
N LEU A 26 -49.52 -89.25 -18.76
CA LEU A 26 -48.87 -89.33 -17.46
C LEU A 26 -47.80 -90.41 -17.45
N VAL A 27 -46.73 -90.15 -16.72
CA VAL A 27 -45.80 -91.19 -16.26
C VAL A 27 -45.80 -91.28 -14.74
N ALA A 28 -45.28 -92.39 -14.20
CA ALA A 28 -45.09 -92.52 -12.76
C ALA A 28 -44.27 -91.34 -12.19
N GLY A 29 -44.80 -90.70 -11.15
CA GLY A 29 -44.24 -89.52 -10.50
C GLY A 29 -44.81 -88.19 -10.98
N ASP A 30 -45.59 -88.16 -12.08
CA ASP A 30 -46.35 -86.97 -12.46
C ASP A 30 -47.50 -86.72 -11.49
N PHE A 31 -48.11 -85.54 -11.58
CA PHE A 31 -49.22 -85.13 -10.72
C PHE A 31 -50.48 -84.96 -11.55
N ILE A 32 -51.61 -85.27 -10.94
CA ILE A 32 -52.93 -84.87 -11.43
C ILE A 32 -53.49 -83.79 -10.52
N VAL A 33 -54.03 -82.72 -11.09
CA VAL A 33 -54.75 -81.69 -10.34
C VAL A 33 -56.23 -81.79 -10.65
N VAL A 34 -57.04 -81.93 -9.61
CA VAL A 34 -58.50 -82.02 -9.67
C VAL A 34 -59.12 -81.02 -8.72
N THR A 35 -60.23 -80.40 -9.10
CA THR A 35 -60.98 -79.52 -8.19
C THR A 35 -62.27 -80.22 -7.80
N VAL A 36 -62.43 -80.51 -6.51
CA VAL A 36 -63.63 -81.16 -5.97
C VAL A 36 -64.21 -80.28 -4.88
N GLY A 37 -65.48 -79.89 -5.00
CA GLY A 37 -66.15 -79.00 -4.04
C GLY A 37 -65.48 -77.62 -3.90
N GLY A 38 -64.82 -77.12 -4.96
CA GLY A 38 -64.11 -75.83 -4.95
C GLY A 38 -62.68 -75.89 -4.39
N ILE A 39 -62.22 -77.04 -3.88
CA ILE A 39 -60.87 -77.22 -3.35
C ILE A 39 -60.01 -77.96 -4.40
N PRO A 40 -58.84 -77.42 -4.80
CA PRO A 40 -57.92 -78.12 -5.67
C PRO A 40 -57.11 -79.16 -4.88
N TYR A 41 -56.99 -80.36 -5.45
CA TYR A 41 -56.17 -81.45 -4.94
C TYR A 41 -55.08 -81.78 -5.96
N THR A 42 -53.82 -81.72 -5.53
CA THR A 42 -52.67 -82.16 -6.31
C THR A 42 -52.29 -83.57 -5.85
N LEU A 43 -52.49 -84.56 -6.72
CA LEU A 43 -52.35 -85.97 -6.39
C LEU A 43 -51.20 -86.57 -7.21
N ALA A 44 -50.20 -87.11 -6.54
CA ALA A 44 -49.06 -87.72 -7.21
C ALA A 44 -49.42 -89.12 -7.73
N THR A 45 -49.15 -89.39 -9.00
CA THR A 45 -49.32 -90.71 -9.61
C THR A 45 -48.16 -91.62 -9.23
N LYS A 46 -48.43 -92.73 -8.55
CA LYS A 46 -47.44 -93.76 -8.21
C LYS A 46 -47.18 -94.67 -9.40
N THR A 47 -48.25 -95.18 -10.01
CA THR A 47 -48.20 -96.06 -11.18
C THR A 47 -49.38 -95.76 -12.08
N VAL A 48 -49.15 -95.79 -13.39
CA VAL A 48 -50.22 -95.84 -14.39
C VAL A 48 -50.43 -97.32 -14.72
N ASN A 49 -51.59 -97.87 -14.34
CA ASN A 49 -51.88 -99.28 -14.49
C ASN A 49 -52.43 -99.59 -15.90
N SER A 50 -53.19 -98.66 -16.47
CA SER A 50 -53.74 -98.70 -17.83
C SER A 50 -54.18 -97.30 -18.27
N ASN A 51 -54.73 -97.17 -19.48
CA ASN A 51 -55.29 -95.89 -19.95
C ASN A 51 -56.40 -95.31 -19.07
N THR A 52 -57.08 -96.15 -18.29
CA THR A 52 -58.25 -95.81 -17.48
C THR A 52 -58.07 -96.13 -15.99
N SER A 53 -56.89 -96.56 -15.57
CA SER A 53 -56.61 -96.85 -14.17
C SER A 53 -55.20 -96.39 -13.79
N LEU A 54 -55.11 -95.67 -12.68
CA LEU A 54 -53.84 -95.34 -12.05
C LEU A 54 -53.93 -95.49 -10.53
N THR A 55 -52.78 -95.60 -9.90
CA THR A 55 -52.65 -95.63 -8.45
C THR A 55 -51.88 -94.41 -8.00
N LEU A 56 -52.38 -93.72 -6.97
CA LEU A 56 -51.75 -92.57 -6.36
C LEU A 56 -50.69 -92.98 -5.34
N VAL A 57 -49.74 -92.09 -5.06
CA VAL A 57 -48.73 -92.29 -4.02
C VAL A 57 -49.37 -92.35 -2.64
N SER A 58 -50.35 -91.49 -2.40
CA SER A 58 -51.14 -91.42 -1.17
C SER A 58 -52.62 -91.58 -1.51
N SER A 59 -53.39 -92.19 -0.62
CA SER A 59 -54.84 -92.28 -0.76
C SER A 59 -55.46 -90.88 -0.86
N TYR A 60 -56.41 -90.70 -1.77
CA TYR A 60 -57.18 -89.46 -1.91
C TYR A 60 -58.07 -89.26 -0.69
N THR A 61 -57.94 -88.12 -0.01
CA THR A 61 -58.63 -87.82 1.26
C THR A 61 -59.81 -86.86 1.10
N GLY A 62 -60.11 -86.44 -0.14
CA GLY A 62 -61.26 -85.59 -0.43
C GLY A 62 -62.56 -86.38 -0.52
N PRO A 63 -63.72 -85.70 -0.67
CA PRO A 63 -65.01 -86.37 -0.82
C PRO A 63 -65.04 -87.20 -2.11
N THR A 64 -65.72 -88.35 -2.05
CA THR A 64 -65.92 -89.21 -3.23
C THR A 64 -66.65 -88.44 -4.32
N GLN A 65 -66.02 -88.34 -5.49
CA GLN A 65 -66.53 -87.60 -6.62
C GLN A 65 -66.44 -88.47 -7.87
N ALA A 66 -67.59 -88.67 -8.51
CA ALA A 66 -67.64 -89.21 -9.86
C ALA A 66 -67.52 -88.05 -10.87
N VAL A 67 -66.88 -88.30 -12.01
CA VAL A 67 -66.81 -87.35 -13.14
C VAL A 67 -66.06 -86.05 -12.79
N ALA A 68 -64.90 -86.15 -12.14
CA ALA A 68 -64.03 -85.01 -11.86
C ALA A 68 -63.19 -84.61 -13.08
N ALA A 69 -63.21 -83.32 -13.43
CA ALA A 69 -62.29 -82.74 -14.38
C ALA A 69 -60.86 -82.70 -13.81
N TRP A 70 -59.86 -82.86 -14.66
CA TRP A 70 -58.47 -83.00 -14.21
C TRP A 70 -57.46 -82.38 -15.18
N TYR A 71 -56.25 -82.13 -14.67
CA TYR A 71 -55.10 -81.67 -15.42
C TYR A 71 -53.89 -82.55 -15.10
N ALA A 72 -53.22 -83.06 -16.13
CA ALA A 72 -51.89 -83.64 -15.98
C ALA A 72 -50.86 -82.52 -15.74
N VAL A 73 -50.01 -82.68 -14.72
CA VAL A 73 -48.91 -81.79 -14.42
C VAL A 73 -47.62 -82.62 -14.38
N PRO A 74 -46.72 -82.45 -15.36
CA PRO A 74 -45.46 -83.18 -15.40
C PRO A 74 -44.61 -82.90 -14.16
N ARG A 75 -43.96 -83.93 -13.62
CA ARG A 75 -43.10 -83.82 -12.43
C ARG A 75 -41.98 -82.80 -12.58
N VAL A 76 -41.47 -82.64 -13.81
CA VAL A 76 -40.40 -81.69 -14.14
C VAL A 76 -40.88 -80.26 -13.97
N ALA A 77 -42.13 -79.95 -14.37
CA ALA A 77 -42.69 -78.61 -14.22
C ALA A 77 -42.87 -78.24 -12.74
N MET A 78 -43.40 -79.15 -11.92
CA MET A 78 -43.54 -78.93 -10.47
C MET A 78 -42.17 -78.73 -9.79
N ASN A 79 -41.18 -79.57 -10.13
CA ASN A 79 -39.85 -79.46 -9.55
C ASN A 79 -39.11 -78.18 -9.99
N LEU A 80 -39.26 -77.75 -11.24
CA LEU A 80 -38.65 -76.52 -11.75
C LEU A 80 -39.25 -75.28 -11.08
N VAL A 81 -40.56 -75.25 -10.82
CA VAL A 81 -41.20 -74.14 -10.08
C VAL A 81 -40.63 -74.05 -8.67
N THR A 82 -40.51 -75.16 -7.95
CA THR A 82 -39.90 -75.18 -6.62
C THR A 82 -38.43 -74.78 -6.66
N ALA A 83 -37.65 -75.28 -7.63
CA ALA A 83 -36.24 -74.95 -7.78
C ALA A 83 -36.02 -73.48 -8.14
N ALA A 84 -36.82 -72.91 -9.05
CA ALA A 84 -36.77 -71.50 -9.43
C ALA A 84 -37.13 -70.59 -8.25
N LEU A 85 -38.15 -70.96 -7.46
CA LEU A 85 -38.51 -70.22 -6.25
C LEU A 85 -37.37 -70.24 -5.22
N VAL A 86 -36.71 -71.39 -5.03
CA VAL A 86 -35.55 -71.51 -4.15
C VAL A 86 -34.39 -70.65 -4.66
N ALA A 87 -34.10 -70.67 -5.96
CA ALA A 87 -33.04 -69.85 -6.55
C ALA A 87 -33.32 -68.35 -6.38
N GLN A 88 -34.53 -67.89 -6.71
CA GLN A 88 -34.94 -66.49 -6.54
C GLN A 88 -34.91 -66.07 -5.06
N SER A 89 -35.35 -66.94 -4.15
CA SER A 89 -35.31 -66.68 -2.71
C SER A 89 -33.86 -66.58 -2.20
N ALA A 90 -32.96 -67.44 -2.69
CA ALA A 90 -31.56 -67.42 -2.32
C ALA A 90 -30.83 -66.18 -2.89
N GLU A 91 -31.16 -65.76 -4.11
CA GLU A 91 -30.66 -64.51 -4.70
C GLU A 91 -31.14 -63.28 -3.93
N ALA A 92 -32.43 -63.21 -3.60
CA ALA A 92 -32.98 -62.13 -2.79
C ALA A 92 -32.31 -62.08 -1.40
N LEU A 93 -32.14 -63.24 -0.74
CA LEU A 93 -31.49 -63.31 0.57
C LEU A 93 -30.01 -62.89 0.50
N ARG A 94 -29.31 -63.26 -0.58
CA ARG A 94 -27.93 -62.82 -0.83
C ARG A 94 -27.84 -61.31 -1.00
N GLY A 95 -28.75 -60.72 -1.80
CA GLY A 95 -28.86 -59.27 -1.95
C GLY A 95 -29.06 -58.56 -0.60
N LEU A 96 -29.98 -59.05 0.23
CA LEU A 96 -30.22 -58.51 1.58
C LEU A 96 -28.99 -58.65 2.50
N ASN A 97 -28.19 -59.71 2.35
CA ASN A 97 -26.97 -59.87 3.12
C ASN A 97 -25.87 -58.90 2.66
N TYR A 98 -25.75 -58.66 1.35
CA TYR A 98 -24.86 -57.61 0.84
C TYR A 98 -25.26 -56.23 1.35
N ASP A 99 -26.54 -55.88 1.31
CA ASP A 99 -27.01 -54.60 1.85
C ASP A 99 -26.63 -54.42 3.33
N LYS A 100 -26.82 -55.45 4.16
CA LYS A 100 -26.40 -55.41 5.57
C LYS A 100 -24.90 -55.19 5.72
N GLN A 101 -24.08 -55.91 4.96
CA GLN A 101 -22.62 -55.76 4.99
C GLN A 101 -22.16 -54.39 4.48
N ASN A 102 -22.79 -53.89 3.42
CA ASN A 102 -22.55 -52.57 2.85
C ASN A 102 -22.87 -51.49 3.89
N TRP A 103 -24.05 -51.55 4.52
CA TRP A 103 -24.44 -50.60 5.56
C TRP A 103 -23.52 -50.63 6.77
N GLN A 104 -23.13 -51.83 7.23
CA GLN A 104 -22.15 -51.97 8.30
C GLN A 104 -20.82 -51.28 7.94
N SER A 105 -20.35 -51.47 6.70
CA SER A 105 -19.11 -50.87 6.20
C SER A 105 -19.22 -49.35 6.07
N ILE A 106 -20.35 -48.83 5.57
CA ILE A 106 -20.60 -47.39 5.44
C ILE A 106 -20.64 -46.70 6.82
N PHE A 107 -21.31 -47.31 7.80
CA PHE A 107 -21.48 -46.71 9.13
C PHE A 107 -20.24 -46.81 10.01
N SER A 108 -19.46 -47.90 9.90
CA SER A 108 -18.34 -48.16 10.81
C SER A 108 -16.96 -48.04 10.18
N GLY A 109 -16.86 -48.07 8.84
CA GLY A 109 -15.58 -47.98 8.13
C GLY A 109 -14.90 -46.61 8.26
N THR A 110 -13.61 -46.59 7.91
CA THR A 110 -12.80 -45.38 7.72
C THR A 110 -12.19 -45.41 6.32
N GLY A 111 -11.92 -44.25 5.73
CA GLY A 111 -11.48 -44.15 4.33
C GLY A 111 -12.59 -44.52 3.34
N ASN A 112 -12.20 -45.19 2.26
CA ASN A 112 -13.14 -45.70 1.25
C ASN A 112 -13.51 -47.15 1.56
N VAL A 113 -14.79 -47.48 1.39
CA VAL A 113 -15.37 -48.82 1.53
C VAL A 113 -15.95 -49.27 0.19
N THR A 114 -16.00 -50.59 0.00
CA THR A 114 -16.58 -51.21 -1.20
C THR A 114 -18.00 -51.66 -0.92
N VAL A 115 -18.93 -51.23 -1.77
CA VAL A 115 -20.35 -51.59 -1.77
C VAL A 115 -20.55 -52.65 -2.85
N THR A 116 -21.09 -53.81 -2.48
CA THR A 116 -21.41 -54.91 -3.41
C THR A 116 -22.90 -54.93 -3.69
N LEU A 117 -23.29 -54.86 -4.96
CA LEU A 117 -24.68 -54.86 -5.40
C LEU A 117 -25.24 -56.29 -5.53
N PRO A 118 -26.57 -56.47 -5.52
CA PRO A 118 -27.19 -57.80 -5.66
C PRO A 118 -26.85 -58.53 -6.97
N ASP A 119 -26.49 -57.80 -8.02
CA ASP A 119 -26.02 -58.34 -9.31
C ASP A 119 -24.54 -58.77 -9.30
N GLY A 120 -23.83 -58.58 -8.17
CA GLY A 120 -22.42 -58.91 -7.98
C GLY A 120 -21.45 -57.82 -8.43
N SER A 121 -21.93 -56.70 -8.99
CA SER A 121 -21.10 -55.54 -9.28
C SER A 121 -20.71 -54.79 -7.99
N SER A 122 -19.72 -53.90 -8.08
CA SER A 122 -19.28 -53.14 -6.91
C SER A 122 -18.96 -51.68 -7.21
N PHE A 123 -19.10 -50.84 -6.18
CA PHE A 123 -18.74 -49.43 -6.18
C PHE A 123 -17.86 -49.13 -4.97
N THR A 124 -16.86 -48.25 -5.11
CA THR A 124 -15.99 -47.84 -3.99
C THR A 124 -16.18 -46.36 -3.70
N GLY A 125 -16.45 -46.02 -2.44
CA GLY A 125 -16.67 -44.64 -2.00
C GLY A 125 -16.42 -44.44 -0.51
N PRO A 126 -16.42 -43.18 -0.03
CA PRO A 126 -16.10 -42.86 1.36
C PRO A 126 -17.16 -43.40 2.35
N ALA A 127 -16.69 -43.96 3.46
CA ALA A 127 -17.53 -44.24 4.62
C ALA A 127 -17.96 -42.94 5.34
N TRP A 128 -19.02 -42.99 6.14
CA TRP A 128 -19.53 -41.81 6.84
C TRP A 128 -18.54 -41.18 7.81
N ASN A 129 -17.72 -41.98 8.51
CA ASN A 129 -16.71 -41.43 9.41
C ASN A 129 -15.65 -40.58 8.68
N SER A 130 -15.37 -40.90 7.41
CA SER A 130 -14.45 -40.11 6.57
C SER A 130 -14.98 -38.71 6.31
N PHE A 131 -16.30 -38.55 6.13
CA PHE A 131 -16.93 -37.24 6.00
C PHE A 131 -16.85 -36.45 7.30
N THR A 132 -17.10 -37.09 8.44
CA THR A 132 -16.98 -36.46 9.77
C THR A 132 -15.55 -35.97 10.02
N THR A 133 -14.53 -36.78 9.72
CA THR A 133 -13.12 -36.36 9.82
C THR A 133 -12.80 -35.20 8.89
N ALA A 134 -13.24 -35.26 7.62
CA ALA A 134 -13.01 -34.19 6.66
C ALA A 134 -13.69 -32.87 7.07
N LEU A 135 -14.88 -32.96 7.68
CA LEU A 135 -15.63 -31.81 8.20
C LEU A 135 -14.96 -31.20 9.43
N ASN A 136 -14.48 -32.03 10.36
CA ASN A 136 -13.69 -31.57 11.52
C ASN A 136 -12.37 -30.90 11.12
N GLY A 137 -11.83 -31.26 9.95
CA GLY A 137 -10.66 -30.60 9.37
C GLY A 137 -10.97 -29.30 8.62
N LYS A 138 -12.25 -28.93 8.46
CA LYS A 138 -12.62 -27.61 7.93
C LYS A 138 -12.63 -26.61 9.07
N ALA A 139 -12.21 -25.38 8.79
CA ALA A 139 -12.24 -24.30 9.76
C ALA A 139 -13.65 -24.16 10.36
N ASP A 140 -13.75 -24.24 11.69
CA ASP A 140 -14.99 -24.04 12.43
C ASP A 140 -15.43 -22.57 12.27
N LYS A 141 -16.45 -22.36 11.44
CA LYS A 141 -16.95 -21.03 11.06
C LYS A 141 -17.69 -20.32 12.19
N VAL A 142 -17.93 -20.96 13.32
CA VAL A 142 -18.82 -20.41 14.36
C VAL A 142 -18.06 -19.76 15.51
N SER A 143 -16.77 -20.05 15.74
CA SER A 143 -15.95 -19.38 16.78
C SER A 143 -14.43 -19.51 16.61
N GLY A 144 -13.94 -20.10 15.52
CA GLY A 144 -12.52 -20.38 15.34
C GLY A 144 -11.79 -19.33 14.48
N ALA A 145 -10.54 -19.05 14.83
CA ALA A 145 -9.64 -18.32 13.95
C ALA A 145 -9.21 -19.19 12.75
N VAL A 146 -9.26 -18.66 11.54
CA VAL A 146 -8.65 -19.30 10.36
C VAL A 146 -7.14 -18.98 10.35
N PRO A 147 -6.24 -19.97 10.29
CA PRO A 147 -4.79 -19.72 10.24
C PRO A 147 -4.37 -18.86 9.03
N VAL A 148 -3.28 -18.10 9.18
CA VAL A 148 -2.77 -17.20 8.13
C VAL A 148 -2.41 -17.95 6.84
N ASN A 149 -1.81 -19.14 6.95
CA ASN A 149 -1.48 -19.98 5.78
C ASN A 149 -2.71 -20.56 5.04
N GLN A 150 -3.92 -20.38 5.58
CA GLN A 150 -5.20 -20.73 4.95
C GLN A 150 -6.02 -19.48 4.56
N GLY A 151 -5.39 -18.29 4.54
CA GLY A 151 -6.02 -17.04 4.13
C GLY A 151 -6.80 -16.30 5.23
N GLY A 152 -6.69 -16.73 6.48
CA GLY A 152 -7.27 -16.04 7.63
C GLY A 152 -6.29 -15.10 8.34
N THR A 153 -6.66 -14.67 9.54
CA THR A 153 -5.84 -13.79 10.41
C THR A 153 -5.19 -14.54 11.58
N GLY A 154 -5.51 -15.82 11.77
CA GLY A 154 -5.00 -16.63 12.89
C GLY A 154 -5.53 -16.22 14.27
N ALA A 155 -6.46 -15.26 14.36
CA ALA A 155 -7.06 -14.87 15.63
C ALA A 155 -8.53 -14.43 15.50
N THR A 156 -9.25 -14.47 16.62
CA THR A 156 -10.66 -14.05 16.73
C THR A 156 -10.81 -12.60 17.21
N ALA A 157 -9.77 -12.03 17.84
CA ALA A 157 -9.75 -10.63 18.25
C ALA A 157 -8.97 -9.77 17.25
N ALA A 158 -9.41 -8.52 17.03
CA ALA A 158 -8.78 -7.62 16.07
C ALA A 158 -7.32 -7.27 16.44
N ALA A 159 -6.97 -7.21 17.72
CA ALA A 159 -5.60 -6.93 18.17
C ALA A 159 -4.63 -8.06 17.82
N ASP A 160 -5.02 -9.30 18.11
CA ASP A 160 -4.24 -10.50 17.78
C ASP A 160 -4.16 -10.70 16.28
N ALA A 161 -5.24 -10.41 15.54
CA ALA A 161 -5.27 -10.47 14.08
C ALA A 161 -4.24 -9.52 13.45
N ARG A 162 -4.15 -8.27 13.94
CA ARG A 162 -3.11 -7.32 13.50
C ARG A 162 -1.71 -7.82 13.81
N THR A 163 -1.51 -8.38 15.00
CA THR A 163 -0.22 -8.95 15.43
C THR A 163 0.22 -10.10 14.54
N ASN A 164 -0.67 -11.05 14.26
CA ASN A 164 -0.40 -12.21 13.40
C ASN A 164 -0.10 -11.82 11.94
N LEU A 165 -0.71 -10.73 11.46
CA LEU A 165 -0.44 -10.17 10.14
C LEU A 165 0.82 -9.29 10.10
N GLY A 166 1.52 -9.11 11.23
CA GLY A 166 2.70 -8.25 11.32
C GLY A 166 2.39 -6.76 11.15
N LEU A 167 1.14 -6.36 11.39
CA LEU A 167 0.71 -4.96 11.30
C LEU A 167 1.14 -4.23 12.58
N GLY A 168 1.96 -3.19 12.43
CA GLY A 168 2.39 -2.36 13.56
C GLY A 168 1.30 -1.40 14.08
N ASN A 169 1.68 -0.54 15.04
CA ASN A 169 0.76 0.38 15.73
C ASN A 169 0.03 1.38 14.81
N VAL A 170 0.59 1.66 13.62
CA VAL A 170 -0.02 2.54 12.62
C VAL A 170 -1.39 2.01 12.13
N ALA A 171 -1.62 0.69 12.16
CA ALA A 171 -2.83 0.07 11.64
C ALA A 171 -4.12 0.39 12.43
N THR A 172 -4.01 1.06 13.57
CA THR A 172 -5.16 1.52 14.37
C THR A 172 -5.40 3.02 14.30
N LEU A 173 -4.52 3.76 13.63
CA LEU A 173 -4.61 5.22 13.53
C LEU A 173 -5.40 5.62 12.28
N ASN A 174 -6.18 6.71 12.37
CA ASN A 174 -6.85 7.28 11.21
C ASN A 174 -5.86 8.05 10.33
N ALA A 175 -6.19 8.24 9.05
CA ALA A 175 -5.48 9.21 8.22
C ALA A 175 -5.98 10.64 8.49
N GLY A 176 -5.08 11.62 8.50
CA GLY A 176 -5.41 13.05 8.60
C GLY A 176 -4.42 13.84 9.45
N GLU A 177 -4.74 15.13 9.66
CA GLU A 177 -3.84 16.09 10.33
C GLU A 177 -4.19 16.31 11.81
N SER A 178 -5.16 15.57 12.36
CA SER A 178 -5.48 15.62 13.78
C SER A 178 -4.40 14.94 14.62
N ARG A 179 -4.32 15.30 15.90
CA ARG A 179 -3.41 14.67 16.87
C ARG A 179 -3.68 13.15 16.90
N GLU A 180 -2.60 12.37 16.89
CA GLU A 180 -2.60 10.89 16.86
C GLU A 180 -3.07 10.24 15.54
N ASN A 181 -3.21 11.01 14.45
CA ASN A 181 -3.43 10.46 13.11
C ASN A 181 -2.13 10.24 12.32
N VAL A 182 -2.22 9.44 11.26
CA VAL A 182 -1.19 9.26 10.24
C VAL A 182 -1.31 10.37 9.21
N VAL A 183 -0.22 11.11 9.01
CA VAL A 183 -0.11 12.15 7.98
C VAL A 183 0.16 11.49 6.63
N THR A 184 -0.64 11.83 5.63
CA THR A 184 -0.46 11.34 4.25
C THR A 184 0.43 12.29 3.44
N VAL A 185 1.01 11.80 2.35
CA VAL A 185 1.79 12.63 1.43
C VAL A 185 0.97 13.82 0.94
N GLY A 186 1.54 15.03 1.02
CA GLY A 186 0.90 16.29 0.65
C GLY A 186 0.14 16.98 1.79
N SER A 187 -0.18 16.29 2.88
CA SER A 187 -0.81 16.90 4.05
C SER A 187 0.10 18.00 4.61
N SER A 188 -0.46 19.19 4.83
CA SER A 188 0.25 20.36 5.31
C SER A 188 1.48 20.75 4.45
N GLY A 189 1.52 20.32 3.18
CA GLY A 189 2.66 20.53 2.28
C GLY A 189 3.87 19.64 2.57
N ILE A 190 3.71 18.54 3.32
CA ILE A 190 4.79 17.60 3.66
C ILE A 190 4.85 16.44 2.66
N GLY A 191 6.04 16.15 2.13
CA GLY A 191 6.28 15.02 1.23
C GLY A 191 5.76 15.21 -0.20
N GLY A 192 5.10 16.34 -0.48
CA GLY A 192 4.69 16.77 -1.81
C GLY A 192 4.97 18.27 -1.99
N ASN A 193 4.31 18.91 -2.95
CA ASN A 193 4.45 20.35 -3.16
C ASN A 193 3.87 21.13 -1.96
N SER A 194 4.46 22.31 -1.69
CA SER A 194 3.92 23.24 -0.69
C SER A 194 2.48 23.66 -1.03
N ILE A 195 1.69 23.98 -0.02
CA ILE A 195 0.32 24.47 -0.24
C ILE A 195 0.38 25.88 -0.84
N GLY A 196 -0.12 26.05 -2.06
CA GLY A 196 -0.17 27.34 -2.73
C GLY A 196 -1.47 28.11 -2.44
N THR A 197 -1.37 29.42 -2.22
CA THR A 197 -2.51 30.34 -2.25
C THR A 197 -2.68 31.09 -3.57
N GLY A 198 -1.87 30.77 -4.59
CA GLY A 198 -1.82 31.55 -5.83
C GLY A 198 -1.46 33.02 -5.54
N SER A 199 -2.34 33.93 -5.92
CA SER A 199 -2.15 35.37 -5.73
C SER A 199 -2.56 35.90 -4.35
N GLU A 200 -3.05 35.06 -3.44
CA GLU A 200 -3.43 35.54 -2.11
C GLU A 200 -2.24 35.72 -1.18
N ASN A 201 -2.43 36.61 -0.21
CA ASN A 201 -1.44 36.93 0.80
C ASN A 201 -1.18 35.75 1.74
N ILE A 202 0.09 35.51 2.09
CA ILE A 202 0.51 34.43 3.00
C ILE A 202 -0.11 34.50 4.41
N ASN A 203 -0.77 35.61 4.78
CA ASN A 203 -1.50 35.74 6.04
C ASN A 203 -2.71 34.79 6.13
N THR A 204 -3.23 34.29 5.01
CA THR A 204 -4.36 33.35 4.97
C THR A 204 -4.04 31.99 5.60
N PHE A 205 -2.74 31.70 5.81
CA PHE A 205 -2.27 30.51 6.54
C PHE A 205 -2.31 30.67 8.06
N ALA A 206 -2.81 31.79 8.60
CA ALA A 206 -3.08 31.91 10.03
C ALA A 206 -3.99 30.76 10.50
N GLY A 207 -3.61 30.08 11.58
CA GLY A 207 -4.37 28.93 12.09
C GLY A 207 -4.04 27.60 11.45
N LYS A 208 -3.07 27.55 10.52
CA LYS A 208 -2.60 26.33 9.89
C LYS A 208 -1.16 26.05 10.28
N THR A 209 -0.83 24.77 10.48
CA THR A 209 0.56 24.32 10.51
C THR A 209 0.86 23.72 9.15
N CYS A 210 1.66 24.38 8.32
CA CYS A 210 1.92 23.92 6.96
C CYS A 210 3.14 24.59 6.32
N PHE A 211 3.67 23.93 5.29
CA PHE A 211 4.56 24.51 4.29
C PHE A 211 3.73 25.10 3.16
N TRP A 212 4.09 26.31 2.73
CA TRP A 212 3.27 27.07 1.81
C TRP A 212 4.10 27.92 0.83
N THR A 213 3.42 28.33 -0.25
CA THR A 213 3.84 29.37 -1.20
C THR A 213 2.70 30.36 -1.40
N GLY A 214 3.00 31.65 -1.55
CA GLY A 214 1.99 32.70 -1.73
C GLY A 214 2.59 34.09 -1.89
N GLN A 215 1.74 35.13 -1.91
CA GLN A 215 2.22 36.51 -2.03
C GLN A 215 2.71 37.07 -0.69
N GLY A 216 3.88 37.70 -0.74
CA GLY A 216 4.53 38.32 0.41
C GLY A 216 3.68 39.40 1.10
N SER A 217 4.07 39.73 2.32
CA SER A 217 3.37 40.68 3.19
C SER A 217 4.38 41.62 3.83
N GLY A 218 4.08 42.92 3.91
CA GLY A 218 4.98 43.90 4.52
C GLY A 218 6.23 44.16 3.67
N PRO A 219 7.46 44.00 4.22
CA PRO A 219 8.71 44.32 3.52
C PRO A 219 9.10 43.30 2.44
N ILE A 220 8.35 42.20 2.33
CA ILE A 220 8.61 41.14 1.36
C ILE A 220 7.59 41.25 0.23
N THR A 221 8.04 41.64 -0.96
CA THR A 221 7.21 41.77 -2.16
C THR A 221 7.23 40.48 -2.98
N GLY A 222 6.17 40.21 -3.78
CA GLY A 222 6.02 39.10 -4.74
C GLY A 222 5.82 37.69 -4.14
N VAL A 223 5.99 36.63 -4.95
CA VAL A 223 5.89 35.22 -4.53
C VAL A 223 6.98 34.83 -3.53
N VAL A 224 6.59 34.25 -2.40
CA VAL A 224 7.48 33.80 -1.32
C VAL A 224 7.07 32.41 -0.85
N PHE A 225 8.02 31.66 -0.30
CA PHE A 225 7.78 30.32 0.25
C PHE A 225 8.22 30.26 1.71
N GLY A 226 7.63 29.34 2.46
CA GLY A 226 7.89 29.27 3.88
C GLY A 226 7.03 28.26 4.60
N PHE A 227 6.89 28.48 5.91
CA PHE A 227 6.03 27.66 6.74
C PHE A 227 5.41 28.49 7.86
N THR A 228 4.26 28.02 8.32
CA THR A 228 3.58 28.54 9.51
C THR A 228 3.46 27.40 10.51
N VAL A 229 3.74 27.69 11.77
CA VAL A 229 3.48 26.77 12.89
C VAL A 229 2.46 27.42 13.80
N THR A 230 1.32 26.77 13.96
CA THR A 230 0.20 27.30 14.73
C THR A 230 0.20 26.78 16.16
N HIS A 231 -0.14 27.66 17.11
CA HIS A 231 -0.29 27.30 18.51
C HIS A 231 -1.49 26.37 18.73
N SER A 232 -1.30 25.32 19.52
CA SER A 232 -2.25 24.19 19.64
C SER A 232 -3.62 24.55 20.22
N THR A 233 -3.72 25.59 21.05
CA THR A 233 -4.97 25.94 21.77
C THR A 233 -5.71 27.16 21.22
N GLN A 234 -5.07 27.97 20.38
CA GLN A 234 -5.62 29.24 19.91
C GLN A 234 -5.15 29.51 18.47
N SER A 235 -5.56 28.62 17.57
CA SER A 235 -4.93 28.45 16.27
C SER A 235 -4.87 29.74 15.44
N SER A 236 -5.96 30.50 15.39
CA SER A 236 -6.02 31.76 14.64
C SER A 236 -5.50 32.99 15.40
N ALA A 237 -5.07 32.85 16.65
CA ALA A 237 -4.57 33.97 17.45
C ALA A 237 -3.06 33.92 17.67
N TYR A 238 -2.46 32.73 17.63
CA TYR A 238 -1.02 32.55 17.86
C TYR A 238 -0.40 31.60 16.83
N ASN A 239 0.58 32.10 16.08
CA ASN A 239 1.40 31.30 15.18
C ASN A 239 2.78 31.93 14.97
N THR A 240 3.73 31.14 14.47
CA THR A 240 5.01 31.62 13.96
C THR A 240 5.01 31.46 12.46
N GLN A 241 5.43 32.50 11.75
CA GLN A 241 5.58 32.46 10.31
C GLN A 241 7.03 32.73 9.92
N VAL A 242 7.56 31.88 9.04
CA VAL A 242 8.88 32.06 8.44
C VAL A 242 8.70 32.13 6.93
N ALA A 243 9.28 33.15 6.31
CA ALA A 243 9.21 33.39 4.88
C ALA A 243 10.61 33.56 4.29
N PHE A 244 10.80 33.05 3.08
CA PHE A 244 12.05 33.12 2.33
C PHE A 244 11.81 33.75 0.96
N ARG A 245 12.73 34.62 0.53
CA ARG A 245 12.78 35.17 -0.83
C ARG A 245 14.16 35.70 -1.15
N GLY A 246 14.68 35.41 -2.34
CA GLY A 246 15.90 36.06 -2.86
C GLY A 246 17.09 35.98 -1.90
N GLY A 247 17.32 34.82 -1.28
CA GLY A 247 18.40 34.62 -0.29
C GLY A 247 18.13 35.21 1.10
N ARG A 248 17.05 35.97 1.28
CA ARG A 248 16.67 36.57 2.57
C ARG A 248 15.63 35.70 3.28
N SER A 249 15.64 35.74 4.60
CA SER A 249 14.63 35.09 5.42
C SER A 249 14.12 36.02 6.49
N TYR A 250 12.84 35.88 6.79
CA TYR A 250 12.12 36.73 7.71
C TYR A 250 11.30 35.86 8.64
N LEU A 251 11.19 36.27 9.89
CA LEU A 251 10.32 35.64 10.88
C LEU A 251 9.40 36.68 11.50
N ARG A 252 8.21 36.23 11.89
CA ARG A 252 7.31 37.00 12.75
C ARG A 252 6.38 36.07 13.51
N ALA A 253 5.69 36.63 14.47
CA ALA A 253 4.61 35.95 15.18
C ALA A 253 3.26 36.60 14.85
N LEU A 254 2.20 35.81 14.94
CA LEU A 254 0.86 36.31 15.23
C LEU A 254 0.65 36.20 16.74
N GLU A 255 0.25 37.29 17.39
CA GLU A 255 -0.02 37.35 18.82
C GLU A 255 -1.39 37.99 19.04
N GLY A 256 -2.31 37.27 19.71
CA GLY A 256 -3.67 37.76 19.93
C GLY A 256 -4.43 38.08 18.63
N GLY A 257 -4.10 37.42 17.52
CA GLY A 257 -4.70 37.68 16.20
C GLY A 257 -4.10 38.87 15.45
N THR A 258 -3.02 39.46 15.96
CA THR A 258 -2.30 40.58 15.32
C THR A 258 -0.87 40.17 15.00
N TYR A 259 -0.42 40.42 13.76
CA TYR A 259 0.96 40.09 13.39
C TYR A 259 1.93 41.10 14.01
N THR A 260 3.04 40.61 14.54
CA THR A 260 4.20 41.44 14.85
C THR A 260 4.80 42.02 13.56
N GLY A 261 5.74 42.96 13.72
CA GLY A 261 6.63 43.32 12.63
C GLY A 261 7.39 42.09 12.11
N TRP A 262 7.85 42.18 10.87
CA TRP A 262 8.81 41.22 10.34
C TRP A 262 10.19 41.50 10.89
N TYR A 263 10.86 40.46 11.36
CA TYR A 263 12.25 40.49 11.76
C TYR A 263 13.05 39.74 10.69
N GLU A 264 13.95 40.45 10.03
CA GLU A 264 14.86 39.85 9.07
C GLU A 264 15.96 39.08 9.80
N ASN A 265 16.28 37.89 9.31
CA ASN A 265 17.46 37.18 9.74
C ASN A 265 18.67 37.63 8.91
N TYR A 266 19.73 38.01 9.62
CA TYR A 266 21.02 38.27 9.01
C TYR A 266 21.79 36.95 8.84
N SER A 267 22.26 36.71 7.62
CA SER A 267 22.98 35.51 7.19
C SER A 267 24.09 35.89 6.19
N THR A 268 24.86 34.93 5.72
CA THR A 268 25.87 35.15 4.67
C THR A 268 25.27 35.62 3.35
N ALA A 269 23.96 35.53 3.15
CA ALA A 269 23.29 36.01 1.95
C ALA A 269 23.06 37.53 1.94
N ASN A 270 22.97 38.20 3.10
CA ASN A 270 22.64 39.63 3.22
C ASN A 270 23.58 40.40 4.17
N THR A 271 24.69 39.77 4.57
CA THR A 271 25.75 40.41 5.35
C THR A 271 27.12 40.13 4.74
N THR A 272 28.05 41.05 4.95
CA THR A 272 29.46 40.87 4.61
C THR A 272 30.31 40.91 5.88
N LYS A 273 31.30 40.01 5.94
CA LYS A 273 32.33 40.02 6.97
C LYS A 273 33.43 41.00 6.56
N ALA A 274 33.65 42.04 7.38
CA ALA A 274 34.73 43.00 7.19
C ALA A 274 36.11 42.38 7.53
N SER A 275 37.19 43.09 7.22
CA SER A 275 38.58 42.61 7.42
C SER A 275 38.96 42.30 8.87
N ASP A 276 38.25 42.88 9.84
CA ASP A 276 38.36 42.63 11.28
C ASP A 276 37.44 41.49 11.80
N GLY A 277 36.65 40.87 10.93
CA GLY A 277 35.72 39.80 11.27
C GLY A 277 34.33 40.27 11.72
N THR A 278 34.06 41.59 11.78
CA THR A 278 32.72 42.09 12.13
C THR A 278 31.74 41.87 10.97
N LEU A 279 30.49 41.55 11.31
CA LEU A 279 29.41 41.44 10.33
C LEU A 279 28.78 42.81 10.10
N LYS A 280 28.67 43.21 8.84
CA LYS A 280 27.97 44.41 8.40
C LYS A 280 26.83 43.99 7.48
N ALA A 281 25.63 44.54 7.71
CA ALA A 281 24.53 44.40 6.75
C ALA A 281 24.97 45.05 5.44
N ALA A 282 25.11 44.27 4.37
CA ALA A 282 25.42 44.76 3.03
C ALA A 282 25.61 43.64 2.02
N SER A 283 24.95 43.86 0.89
CA SER A 283 25.22 43.35 -0.45
C SER A 283 24.62 44.40 -1.42
N PRO A 284 25.11 44.57 -2.65
CA PRO A 284 26.35 44.05 -3.26
C PRO A 284 27.65 44.63 -2.66
N VAL A 285 28.73 43.83 -2.59
CA VAL A 285 30.03 44.26 -2.03
C VAL A 285 31.21 43.72 -2.84
N ALA A 286 32.23 44.57 -3.03
CA ALA A 286 33.55 44.21 -3.52
C ALA A 286 34.63 44.41 -2.43
N ARG A 287 35.63 43.53 -2.42
CA ARG A 287 36.82 43.58 -1.55
C ARG A 287 38.04 43.85 -2.40
N ILE A 288 38.78 44.91 -2.09
CA ILE A 288 40.00 45.28 -2.83
C ILE A 288 41.23 44.90 -2.03
N VAL A 289 42.13 44.16 -2.66
CA VAL A 289 43.48 43.87 -2.17
C VAL A 289 44.52 44.48 -3.12
N LYS A 290 45.80 44.36 -2.78
CA LYS A 290 46.86 44.82 -3.68
C LYS A 290 46.95 43.97 -4.96
N SER A 291 46.96 42.64 -4.79
CA SER A 291 46.88 41.64 -5.84
C SER A 291 46.51 40.29 -5.23
N GLN A 292 46.14 39.33 -6.07
CA GLN A 292 45.82 37.97 -5.61
C GLN A 292 47.06 37.27 -5.03
N GLU A 293 48.23 37.47 -5.64
CA GLU A 293 49.48 36.81 -5.27
C GLU A 293 50.08 37.35 -3.97
N GLU A 294 49.83 38.62 -3.64
CA GLU A 294 50.37 39.27 -2.45
C GLU A 294 49.43 39.21 -1.24
N SER A 295 48.15 38.85 -1.44
CA SER A 295 47.22 38.66 -0.32
C SER A 295 47.62 37.46 0.54
N GLN A 296 47.79 37.67 1.83
CA GLN A 296 48.02 36.62 2.83
C GLN A 296 46.71 36.07 3.42
N ARG A 297 45.58 36.74 3.14
CA ARG A 297 44.24 36.37 3.61
C ARG A 297 43.57 35.51 2.54
N THR A 298 43.37 34.24 2.84
CA THR A 298 42.63 33.32 1.97
C THR A 298 41.12 33.59 2.00
N ASP A 299 40.62 34.12 3.12
CA ASP A 299 39.21 34.39 3.37
C ASP A 299 38.66 35.62 2.64
N VAL A 300 39.51 36.36 1.92
CA VAL A 300 39.06 37.43 1.03
C VAL A 300 38.08 36.92 -0.05
N ALA A 301 38.22 35.66 -0.45
CA ALA A 301 37.37 34.98 -1.44
C ALA A 301 36.36 33.99 -0.82
N ASP A 302 36.26 33.94 0.51
CA ASP A 302 35.27 33.10 1.18
C ASP A 302 33.87 33.75 1.13
N ASP A 303 32.86 33.05 1.64
CA ASP A 303 31.48 33.54 1.78
C ASP A 303 30.82 33.97 0.45
N GLY A 304 31.12 33.27 -0.64
CA GLY A 304 30.52 33.50 -1.95
C GLY A 304 31.17 34.63 -2.77
N PHE A 305 32.36 35.06 -2.38
CA PHE A 305 33.17 36.01 -3.15
C PHE A 305 33.98 35.31 -4.25
N SER A 306 34.14 35.95 -5.40
CA SER A 306 34.94 35.47 -6.53
C SER A 306 35.92 36.55 -6.99
N TRP A 307 37.06 36.16 -7.57
CA TRP A 307 38.10 37.08 -8.01
C TRP A 307 37.72 37.85 -9.29
N TYR A 308 37.97 39.16 -9.28
CA TYR A 308 37.73 40.10 -10.38
C TYR A 308 38.92 41.07 -10.53
N GLY A 309 40.07 40.55 -10.94
CA GLY A 309 41.32 41.32 -11.00
C GLY A 309 42.01 41.38 -9.65
N CYS A 310 42.36 42.56 -9.15
CA CYS A 310 43.06 42.71 -7.85
C CYS A 310 42.11 42.75 -6.64
N GLY A 311 40.95 42.10 -6.72
CA GLY A 311 39.98 42.04 -5.64
C GLY A 311 38.95 40.95 -5.86
N THR A 312 38.02 40.82 -4.93
CA THR A 312 36.91 39.87 -5.00
C THR A 312 35.57 40.58 -4.93
N ALA A 313 34.50 39.96 -5.41
CA ALA A 313 33.14 40.49 -5.28
C ALA A 313 32.15 39.36 -5.02
N ASN A 314 31.09 39.64 -4.27
CA ASN A 314 30.04 38.67 -4.00
C ASN A 314 29.12 38.46 -5.21
N ALA A 315 28.22 37.47 -5.12
CA ALA A 315 27.34 37.10 -6.22
C ALA A 315 26.45 38.25 -6.76
N GLU A 316 26.02 39.19 -5.90
CA GLU A 316 25.21 40.33 -6.35
C GLU A 316 26.05 41.39 -7.08
N ALA A 317 27.36 41.48 -6.78
CA ALA A 317 28.32 42.33 -7.47
C ALA A 317 29.04 41.60 -8.63
N GLU A 318 28.47 40.52 -9.13
CA GLU A 318 29.05 39.75 -10.23
C GLU A 318 29.18 40.59 -11.51
N GLY A 319 30.36 40.50 -12.15
CA GLY A 319 30.66 41.22 -13.39
C GLY A 319 31.43 42.53 -13.22
N VAL A 320 31.76 42.93 -11.98
CA VAL A 320 32.70 44.05 -11.76
C VAL A 320 34.12 43.70 -12.21
N THR A 321 34.96 44.70 -12.39
CA THR A 321 36.40 44.53 -12.65
C THR A 321 37.19 45.48 -11.75
N ILE A 322 38.21 44.97 -11.06
CA ILE A 322 39.01 45.72 -10.11
C ILE A 322 40.46 45.70 -10.57
N SER A 323 41.03 46.88 -10.84
CA SER A 323 42.38 47.03 -11.37
C SER A 323 43.20 48.00 -10.52
N ARG A 324 44.46 47.67 -10.27
CA ARG A 324 45.42 48.60 -9.63
C ARG A 324 46.06 49.48 -10.70
N LEU A 325 45.97 50.80 -10.55
CA LEU A 325 46.56 51.76 -11.49
C LEU A 325 47.89 52.35 -10.97
N ASP A 326 47.97 52.66 -9.68
CA ASP A 326 49.16 53.21 -9.05
C ASP A 326 49.21 52.79 -7.57
N ILE A 327 50.26 53.18 -6.83
CA ILE A 327 50.39 52.93 -5.40
C ILE A 327 49.17 53.47 -4.66
N GLY A 328 48.39 52.55 -4.08
CA GLY A 328 47.17 52.89 -3.34
C GLY A 328 46.04 53.42 -4.21
N VAL A 329 46.09 53.28 -5.54
CA VAL A 329 45.02 53.73 -6.46
C VAL A 329 44.47 52.52 -7.21
N TYR A 330 43.18 52.27 -7.01
CA TYR A 330 42.43 51.15 -7.59
C TYR A 330 41.23 51.68 -8.38
N VAL A 331 40.88 51.03 -9.47
CA VAL A 331 39.70 51.35 -10.27
C VAL A 331 38.76 50.16 -10.27
N LEU A 332 37.49 50.45 -10.01
CA LEU A 332 36.38 49.49 -10.06
C LEU A 332 35.38 49.94 -11.13
N THR A 333 35.13 49.05 -12.09
CA THR A 333 34.15 49.25 -13.18
C THR A 333 33.08 48.15 -13.16
N GLY A 334 31.91 48.40 -13.75
CA GLY A 334 30.80 47.44 -13.86
C GLY A 334 29.69 47.62 -12.81
N SER A 335 29.89 48.53 -11.84
CA SER A 335 28.85 49.00 -10.92
C SER A 335 28.08 50.20 -11.47
N ALA A 336 26.93 50.50 -10.89
CA ALA A 336 26.21 51.77 -11.07
C ALA A 336 26.73 52.88 -10.13
N GLY A 337 27.64 52.55 -9.22
CA GLY A 337 28.26 53.49 -8.29
C GLY A 337 28.49 52.90 -6.91
N LEU A 338 28.82 53.78 -5.95
CA LEU A 338 28.74 53.42 -4.53
C LEU A 338 27.28 53.21 -4.12
N ALA A 339 27.07 52.40 -3.10
CA ALA A 339 25.74 52.16 -2.56
C ALA A 339 25.01 53.46 -2.18
N SER A 340 23.74 53.56 -2.58
CA SER A 340 22.87 54.71 -2.29
C SER A 340 22.40 54.78 -0.83
N GLU A 341 22.54 53.69 -0.07
CA GLU A 341 22.16 53.59 1.34
C GLU A 341 23.24 52.88 2.17
N GLY A 342 23.23 53.12 3.49
CA GLY A 342 24.15 52.46 4.43
C GLY A 342 25.60 52.92 4.30
N TRP A 343 26.54 52.02 4.61
CA TRP A 343 27.97 52.29 4.49
C TRP A 343 28.42 52.09 3.03
N GLN A 344 29.42 52.85 2.59
CA GLN A 344 29.96 52.80 1.22
C GLN A 344 31.37 52.25 1.16
N LEU A 345 32.24 52.65 2.10
CA LEU A 345 33.64 52.25 2.15
C LEU A 345 34.03 51.87 3.56
N LEU A 346 34.76 50.76 3.69
CA LEU A 346 35.47 50.42 4.92
C LEU A 346 36.96 50.32 4.60
N PRO A 347 37.81 51.09 5.29
CA PRO A 347 39.26 50.97 5.12
C PRO A 347 39.74 49.60 5.60
N PRO A 348 40.94 49.14 5.15
CA PRO A 348 41.53 47.93 5.67
C PRO A 348 41.71 48.04 7.17
N MET A 349 41.22 47.05 7.91
CA MET A 349 41.34 46.97 9.36
C MET A 349 42.40 45.94 9.75
N ASP A 350 42.98 46.16 10.92
CA ASP A 350 43.85 45.16 11.53
C ASP A 350 43.05 43.88 11.84
N PRO A 351 43.51 42.69 11.44
CA PRO A 351 42.79 41.44 11.70
C PRO A 351 42.56 41.13 13.19
N GLY A 352 43.36 41.72 14.09
CA GLY A 352 43.16 41.62 15.54
C GLY A 352 42.16 42.64 16.10
N GLY A 353 41.52 43.45 15.26
CA GLY A 353 40.56 44.47 15.68
C GLY A 353 41.19 45.75 16.22
N MET A 354 42.50 45.97 16.01
CA MET A 354 43.23 47.15 16.51
C MET A 354 42.90 48.46 15.76
N GLY A 355 41.91 48.43 14.87
CA GLY A 355 41.37 49.58 14.14
C GLY A 355 41.85 49.68 12.69
N GLU A 356 41.45 50.78 12.05
CA GLU A 356 41.72 51.04 10.63
C GLU A 356 43.22 51.21 10.35
N LEU A 357 43.74 50.59 9.29
CA LEU A 357 45.14 50.65 8.86
C LEU A 357 45.43 51.85 7.95
N GLY A 358 44.41 52.46 7.34
CA GLY A 358 44.54 53.57 6.40
C GLY A 358 43.38 54.58 6.45
N VAL A 359 43.38 55.49 5.48
CA VAL A 359 42.24 56.35 5.12
C VAL A 359 41.86 56.02 3.69
N VAL A 360 40.62 55.56 3.47
CA VAL A 360 40.10 55.27 2.14
C VAL A 360 39.22 56.42 1.65
N GLU A 361 39.31 56.73 0.38
CA GLU A 361 38.35 57.57 -0.33
C GLU A 361 37.94 56.89 -1.63
N ALA A 362 36.78 57.27 -2.17
CA ALA A 362 36.41 56.94 -3.52
C ALA A 362 35.92 58.20 -4.25
N GLU A 363 36.22 58.24 -5.52
CA GLU A 363 35.74 59.23 -6.48
C GLU A 363 34.95 58.49 -7.55
N GLN A 364 33.72 58.92 -7.79
CA GLN A 364 32.82 58.31 -8.76
C GLN A 364 32.70 59.20 -9.98
N THR A 365 32.75 58.61 -11.17
CA THR A 365 32.42 59.28 -12.43
C THR A 365 30.95 59.08 -12.81
N ASP A 366 30.43 59.92 -13.72
CA ASP A 366 29.05 59.83 -14.22
C ASP A 366 28.71 58.47 -14.86
N ASN A 367 29.72 57.72 -15.29
CA ASN A 367 29.56 56.40 -15.92
C ASN A 367 29.58 55.24 -14.90
N GLY A 368 29.64 55.51 -13.60
CA GLY A 368 29.66 54.48 -12.55
C GLY A 368 31.03 53.86 -12.29
N GLU A 369 32.09 54.33 -12.96
CA GLU A 369 33.47 53.98 -12.63
C GLU A 369 33.88 54.63 -11.31
N LEU A 370 34.50 53.84 -10.43
CA LEU A 370 34.96 54.24 -9.11
C LEU A 370 36.49 54.20 -9.05
N THR A 371 37.11 55.34 -8.75
CA THR A 371 38.53 55.41 -8.38
C THR A 371 38.66 55.42 -6.87
N ILE A 372 39.25 54.37 -6.30
CA ILE A 372 39.37 54.15 -4.88
C ILE A 372 40.83 54.37 -4.48
N ARG A 373 41.07 55.24 -3.50
CA ARG A 373 42.41 55.60 -3.06
C ARG A 373 42.62 55.31 -1.58
N LEU A 374 43.76 54.73 -1.25
CA LEU A 374 44.16 54.41 0.11
C LEU A 374 45.40 55.20 0.50
N PHE A 375 45.33 55.86 1.65
CA PHE A 375 46.42 56.67 2.20
C PHE A 375 46.85 56.15 3.56
N LYS A 376 48.14 56.36 3.89
CA LYS A 376 48.63 56.20 5.25
C LYS A 376 47.88 57.14 6.20
N ARG A 377 47.64 56.68 7.42
CA ARG A 377 47.11 57.53 8.50
C ARG A 377 48.17 58.56 8.86
N LYS A 378 47.82 59.83 8.80
CA LYS A 378 48.66 60.94 9.31
C LYS A 378 47.87 61.69 10.36
N TYR A 379 48.48 61.98 11.50
CA TYR A 379 47.90 62.80 12.54
C TYR A 379 48.57 64.16 12.51
N ILE A 380 47.78 65.23 12.42
CA ILE A 380 48.27 66.61 12.47
C ILE A 380 47.61 67.28 13.68
N LEU A 381 48.40 68.07 14.42
CA LEU A 381 47.87 68.95 15.46
C LEU A 381 47.33 70.21 14.78
N SER A 382 46.02 70.48 14.91
CA SER A 382 45.41 71.70 14.37
C SER A 382 45.88 72.95 15.13
N ASP A 383 45.61 74.13 14.58
CA ASP A 383 45.96 75.41 15.20
C ASP A 383 45.22 75.62 16.53
N GLU A 384 44.08 74.94 16.72
CA GLU A 384 43.26 74.90 17.95
C GLU A 384 43.71 73.82 18.95
N GLY A 385 44.75 73.04 18.62
CA GLY A 385 45.31 72.00 19.49
C GLY A 385 44.61 70.64 19.40
N GLU A 386 43.79 70.39 18.37
CA GLU A 386 43.12 69.10 18.16
C GLU A 386 43.98 68.15 17.32
N ILE A 387 43.98 66.86 17.66
CA ILE A 387 44.64 65.83 16.83
C ILE A 387 43.67 65.41 15.72
N VAL A 388 43.94 65.84 14.50
CA VAL A 388 43.12 65.54 13.32
C VAL A 388 43.75 64.42 12.49
N LYS A 389 42.96 63.40 12.18
CA LYS A 389 43.32 62.34 11.24
C LYS A 389 43.19 62.88 9.80
N THR A 390 44.30 62.89 9.06
CA THR A 390 44.35 63.31 7.66
C THR A 390 45.00 62.26 6.76
N LYS A 391 44.95 62.49 5.45
CA LYS A 391 45.54 61.65 4.41
C LYS A 391 47.06 61.85 4.36
N GLY A 392 47.81 60.78 4.58
CA GLY A 392 49.25 60.74 4.37
C GLY A 392 49.64 60.47 2.92
N LEU A 393 50.78 59.82 2.72
CA LEU A 393 51.17 59.34 1.38
C LEU A 393 50.26 58.19 0.93
N PRO A 394 50.01 58.05 -0.39
CA PRO A 394 49.35 56.87 -0.94
C PRO A 394 50.04 55.57 -0.50
N MET A 395 49.25 54.54 -0.29
CA MET A 395 49.70 53.23 0.19
C MET A 395 48.83 52.14 -0.39
N ASP A 396 49.44 51.07 -0.89
CA ASP A 396 48.71 49.87 -1.28
C ASP A 396 48.04 49.18 -0.10
N VAL A 397 46.96 48.45 -0.37
CA VAL A 397 46.28 47.63 0.63
C VAL A 397 47.26 46.65 1.28
N PRO A 398 47.37 46.64 2.63
CA PRO A 398 48.24 45.69 3.33
C PRO A 398 47.89 44.24 3.03
N ALA A 399 48.90 43.37 2.90
CA ALA A 399 48.72 41.96 2.54
C ALA A 399 47.79 41.16 3.46
N ASN A 400 47.60 41.59 4.70
CA ASN A 400 46.78 40.92 5.71
C ASN A 400 45.36 41.50 5.85
N SER A 401 44.92 42.40 4.95
CA SER A 401 43.65 43.12 5.04
C SER A 401 43.10 43.47 3.64
N TRP A 402 41.92 44.09 3.58
CA TRP A 402 41.27 44.53 2.34
C TRP A 402 40.39 45.76 2.58
N ILE A 403 40.09 46.51 1.51
CA ILE A 403 39.05 47.56 1.53
C ILE A 403 37.72 46.91 1.17
N ASP A 404 36.67 47.12 1.95
CA ASP A 404 35.30 46.77 1.53
C ASP A 404 34.65 47.97 0.84
N VAL A 405 34.00 47.74 -0.29
CA VAL A 405 33.31 48.74 -1.11
C VAL A 405 31.89 48.23 -1.37
N ARG A 406 30.89 48.95 -0.86
CA ARG A 406 29.48 48.64 -1.11
C ARG A 406 29.02 49.34 -2.39
N LEU A 407 28.35 48.60 -3.25
CA LEU A 407 28.04 49.04 -4.62
C LEU A 407 26.54 49.02 -4.88
N ASP A 408 26.07 49.94 -5.71
CA ASP A 408 24.82 49.75 -6.44
C ASP A 408 25.13 49.09 -7.78
N MET A 409 24.33 48.09 -8.17
CA MET A 409 24.53 47.34 -9.42
C MET A 409 23.49 47.72 -10.46
N PRO A 410 23.86 47.88 -11.74
CA PRO A 410 22.92 48.29 -12.79
C PRO A 410 21.88 47.19 -13.04
N GLU A 411 20.69 47.54 -13.53
CA GLU A 411 19.65 46.56 -13.91
C GLU A 411 20.14 45.57 -14.97
N SER A 412 21.10 45.98 -15.80
CA SER A 412 21.76 45.15 -16.81
C SER A 412 22.84 44.22 -16.22
N SER A 413 23.10 44.26 -14.92
CA SER A 413 24.05 43.34 -14.29
C SER A 413 23.57 41.90 -14.40
N ILE A 414 24.54 40.98 -14.42
CA ILE A 414 24.29 39.55 -14.61
C ILE A 414 23.33 39.03 -13.52
N TRP A 415 23.52 39.46 -12.28
CA TRP A 415 22.67 39.06 -11.16
C TRP A 415 21.23 39.59 -11.31
N ASN A 416 21.05 40.89 -11.60
CA ASN A 416 19.72 41.48 -11.75
C ASN A 416 18.93 40.84 -12.92
N GLN A 417 19.60 40.52 -14.02
CA GLN A 417 18.99 39.82 -15.15
C GLN A 417 18.51 38.41 -14.76
N ARG A 418 19.32 37.63 -14.05
CA ARG A 418 18.91 36.29 -13.57
C ARG A 418 17.71 36.38 -12.61
N GLN A 419 17.69 37.36 -11.70
CA GLN A 419 16.54 37.54 -10.80
C GLN A 419 15.27 37.91 -11.55
N LYS A 420 15.38 38.73 -12.60
CA LYS A 420 14.25 39.11 -13.46
C LYS A 420 13.72 37.91 -14.22
N GLU A 421 14.58 37.14 -14.88
CA GLU A 421 14.21 35.93 -15.62
C GLU A 421 13.54 34.89 -14.72
N ALA A 422 14.08 34.66 -13.51
CA ALA A 422 13.47 33.77 -12.52
C ALA A 422 12.06 34.23 -12.12
N SER A 423 11.89 35.54 -11.87
CA SER A 423 10.58 36.09 -11.53
C SER A 423 9.58 36.01 -12.70
N GLU A 424 10.02 36.13 -13.95
CA GLU A 424 9.15 36.02 -15.13
C GLU A 424 8.75 34.56 -15.40
N ALA A 425 9.66 33.60 -15.19
CA ALA A 425 9.38 32.17 -15.29
C ALA A 425 8.35 31.72 -14.24
N ASP A 426 8.52 32.17 -12.99
CA ASP A 426 7.58 31.87 -11.89
C ASP A 426 6.16 32.38 -12.19
N LEU A 427 6.03 33.52 -12.86
CA LEU A 427 4.73 34.08 -13.27
C LEU A 427 4.07 33.32 -14.42
N GLN A 428 4.85 32.72 -15.33
CA GLN A 428 4.32 31.89 -16.42
C GLN A 428 3.88 30.51 -15.95
N GLU A 429 4.59 29.89 -15.01
CA GLU A 429 4.23 28.56 -14.47
C GLU A 429 3.05 28.63 -13.49
N SER A 430 2.78 29.81 -12.92
CA SER A 430 1.64 30.05 -12.01
C SER A 430 0.37 30.58 -12.71
N ALA A 431 0.39 30.79 -14.03
CA ALA A 431 -0.80 31.08 -14.82
C ALA A 431 -1.51 29.76 -15.22
N PRO A 432 -2.83 29.61 -14.95
CA PRO A 432 -3.57 28.37 -15.17
C PRO A 432 -3.75 27.97 -16.64
#